data_AF-A0A0D3AEW2-F1
#
_entry.id   AF-A0A0D3AEW2-F1
#
_cell.length_a   1.000
_cell.length_b   1.000
_cell.length_c   1.000
_cell.angle_alpha   90.00
_cell.angle_beta   90.00
_cell.angle_gamma   90.00
#
_symmetry.space_group_name_H-M   'P 1'
#
loop_
_entity.id
_entity.type
_entity.pdbx_description
1 polymer ?
#
loop_
_entity_poly.entity_id
_entity_poly.type
_entity_poly.pdbx_seq_one_letter_code
_entity_poly.pdbx_strand_id
1 'polypeptide(L)'
;ALRLHRFFTIVSVLSIQNSTINTPLHLDSIELPPTLTDLDLTVNRLSELDSRIAHLSMLKKLSLRQNLIEDSAVEPLSRWDALSDLEELILRDNKLAEVPDISIFSRLLVFDVSFNEITSLEGLSKASSTLKELYNSTINTPLHLDSIELPPTLTDLDLTVNRLSELDSRIAHLSMLKKLSLRQNLIEDSAVEPLSRWDALSDLEELILRDNKLAEVPDISIFSRVLVFDVSFNEITSLEGLSKASSTLKELYVSKNLNYTKRRITRGSTLLALRLHRFFTIVSVLSIQNSTINTPLHLDSIELPPTLTDLDLTVNRLSELDSRIAHLSMLKKLSLRQNLIEDSAVEPLSRWDALSDLEELILRDNKLAEVPDISIFSRLLVFDVSFNEITSLEGLSKASSTLKELYVSKNLNYTKRRITRGSTLLALRLHRFFTIVSVLSIQNSTINTPLHLDSIELPPTLTDLDLTVNRLSELDSRIAHLSMLNKKFTRA
;
A
#
# COMPACT_ATOMS: atom_id res chain seq x y z
N ALA A 1 -8.43 26.33 37.30
CA ALA A 1 -9.89 26.50 37.49
C ALA A 1 -10.48 27.32 36.34
N LEU A 2 -10.72 26.68 35.20
CA LEU A 2 -11.57 27.23 34.13
C LEU A 2 -12.96 26.62 34.33
N ARG A 3 -13.88 27.38 34.92
CA ARG A 3 -15.30 27.00 35.02
C ARG A 3 -15.92 27.12 33.63
N LEU A 4 -15.96 26.02 32.88
CA LEU A 4 -16.58 25.89 31.55
C LEU A 4 -18.05 25.43 31.63
N HIS A 5 -18.80 25.90 32.62
CA HIS A 5 -20.07 25.29 33.04
C HIS A 5 -21.29 25.54 32.11
N ARG A 6 -21.14 26.06 30.88
CA ARG A 6 -22.30 26.53 30.07
C ARG A 6 -22.22 26.43 28.53
N PHE A 7 -21.40 25.56 27.93
CA PHE A 7 -21.35 25.46 26.45
C PHE A 7 -21.53 24.07 25.82
N PHE A 8 -21.76 22.99 26.57
CA PHE A 8 -21.83 21.64 25.99
C PHE A 8 -23.17 20.94 26.21
N THR A 9 -24.22 21.42 25.55
CA THR A 9 -25.51 20.70 25.53
C THR A 9 -25.61 19.68 24.40
N ILE A 10 -24.64 19.62 23.47
CA ILE A 10 -24.66 18.69 22.31
C ILE A 10 -23.22 18.35 21.89
N VAL A 11 -22.45 17.67 22.75
CA VAL A 11 -21.19 17.05 22.30
C VAL A 11 -21.45 15.56 22.16
N SER A 12 -21.39 15.08 20.93
CA SER A 12 -21.44 13.65 20.61
C SER A 12 -20.04 13.06 20.49
N VAL A 13 -19.04 13.84 20.08
CA VAL A 13 -17.65 13.38 19.90
C VAL A 13 -16.70 14.19 20.77
N LEU A 14 -15.89 13.51 21.57
CA LEU A 14 -14.85 14.11 22.40
C LEU A 14 -13.54 13.35 22.14
N SER A 15 -12.57 14.04 21.54
CA SER A 15 -11.21 13.54 21.37
C SER A 15 -10.27 14.39 22.20
N ILE A 16 -9.56 13.75 23.13
CA ILE A 16 -8.52 14.34 23.97
C ILE A 16 -7.27 13.53 23.67
N GLN A 17 -6.26 14.17 23.08
CA GLN A 17 -5.03 13.49 22.71
C GLN A 17 -3.82 14.29 23.18
N ASN A 18 -2.73 13.57 23.52
CA ASN A 18 -1.43 14.14 23.86
C ASN A 18 -1.50 15.16 25.01
N SER A 19 -2.33 14.87 26.02
CA SER A 19 -2.74 15.85 27.04
C SER A 19 -1.60 16.40 27.90
N THR A 20 -0.46 15.69 28.06
CA THR A 20 0.85 16.27 28.39
C THR A 20 1.97 15.24 28.15
N ILE A 21 3.20 15.69 27.85
CA ILE A 21 4.33 14.80 27.58
C ILE A 21 4.77 13.98 28.81
N ASN A 22 4.45 14.42 30.05
CA ASN A 22 5.00 13.84 31.28
C ASN A 22 4.00 13.52 32.40
N THR A 23 2.71 13.77 32.26
CA THR A 23 1.71 13.43 33.30
C THR A 23 0.51 12.69 32.70
N PRO A 24 -0.04 11.67 33.40
CA PRO A 24 -1.29 11.02 32.99
C PRO A 24 -2.45 12.02 32.89
N LEU A 25 -3.37 11.78 31.95
CA LEU A 25 -4.62 12.51 31.91
C LEU A 25 -5.47 12.16 33.13
N HIS A 26 -5.90 13.18 33.88
CA HIS A 26 -6.94 13.04 34.90
C HIS A 26 -8.22 13.67 34.36
N LEU A 27 -9.29 12.88 34.25
CA LEU A 27 -10.56 13.37 33.72
C LEU A 27 -11.31 14.26 34.72
N ASP A 28 -10.83 14.41 35.98
CA ASP A 28 -11.53 15.12 37.08
C ASP A 28 -11.94 16.55 36.76
N SER A 29 -11.17 17.22 35.91
CA SER A 29 -11.45 18.59 35.47
C SER A 29 -12.23 18.67 34.15
N ILE A 30 -12.56 17.52 33.54
CA ILE A 30 -13.20 17.41 32.24
C ILE A 30 -14.63 16.91 32.46
N GLU A 31 -15.58 17.65 31.90
CA GLU A 31 -16.98 17.24 31.87
C GLU A 31 -17.17 16.19 30.77
N LEU A 32 -17.70 15.02 31.12
CA LEU A 32 -18.08 13.97 30.17
C LEU A 32 -19.61 14.06 29.97
N PRO A 33 -20.09 14.64 28.86
CA PRO A 33 -21.52 14.83 28.65
C PRO A 33 -22.19 13.47 28.42
N PRO A 34 -23.40 13.23 28.99
CA PRO A 34 -24.09 11.94 28.85
C PRO A 34 -24.55 11.65 27.41
N THR A 35 -24.54 12.66 26.53
CA THR A 35 -24.88 12.54 25.10
C THR A 35 -23.74 12.02 24.24
N LEU A 36 -22.58 11.72 24.84
CA LEU A 36 -21.38 11.35 24.11
C LEU A 36 -21.57 9.99 23.42
N THR A 37 -21.33 9.96 22.12
CA THR A 37 -21.31 8.76 21.27
C THR A 37 -19.90 8.28 20.99
N ASP A 38 -18.91 9.18 20.98
CA ASP A 38 -17.53 8.86 20.66
C ASP A 38 -16.59 9.49 21.68
N LEU A 39 -15.81 8.64 22.35
CA LEU A 39 -14.79 9.05 23.29
C LEU A 39 -13.43 8.53 22.82
N ASP A 40 -12.55 9.46 22.45
CA ASP A 40 -11.20 9.16 22.04
C ASP A 40 -10.20 9.74 23.04
N LEU A 41 -9.51 8.84 23.74
CA LEU A 41 -8.50 9.13 24.74
C LEU A 41 -7.11 8.64 24.29
N THR A 42 -6.85 8.70 22.99
CA THR A 42 -5.58 8.25 22.40
C THR A 42 -4.38 9.07 22.88
N VAL A 43 -3.25 8.41 23.22
CA VAL A 43 -2.00 9.06 23.65
C VAL A 43 -2.17 9.92 24.92
N ASN A 44 -2.64 9.33 26.03
CA ASN A 44 -2.85 10.07 27.28
C ASN A 44 -2.17 9.46 28.51
N ARG A 45 -1.36 8.41 28.33
CA ARG A 45 -0.65 7.70 29.41
C ARG A 45 -1.60 7.22 30.53
N LEU A 46 -2.84 6.88 30.18
CA LEU A 46 -3.81 6.36 31.14
C LEU A 46 -3.34 4.99 31.65
N SER A 47 -3.27 4.83 32.97
CA SER A 47 -3.04 3.54 33.64
C SER A 47 -4.29 2.98 34.29
N GLU A 48 -5.35 3.78 34.40
CA GLU A 48 -6.64 3.42 34.99
C GLU A 48 -7.77 4.04 34.16
N LEU A 49 -8.96 3.44 34.20
CA LEU A 49 -10.15 3.99 33.58
C LEU A 49 -10.98 4.77 34.60
N ASP A 50 -11.41 5.97 34.20
CA ASP A 50 -12.24 6.80 35.04
C ASP A 50 -13.67 6.26 35.15
N SER A 51 -14.17 6.10 36.38
CA SER A 51 -15.48 5.52 36.63
C SER A 51 -16.64 6.32 36.05
N ARG A 52 -16.47 7.60 35.70
CA ARG A 52 -17.53 8.38 35.05
C ARG A 52 -17.84 7.89 33.63
N ILE A 53 -16.91 7.20 32.98
CA ILE A 53 -17.15 6.56 31.68
C ILE A 53 -18.29 5.53 31.81
N ALA A 54 -18.47 4.90 32.98
CA ALA A 54 -19.53 3.95 33.27
C ALA A 54 -20.96 4.50 33.14
N HIS A 55 -21.13 5.82 33.00
CA HIS A 55 -22.43 6.48 32.90
C HIS A 55 -22.76 6.97 31.48
N LEU A 56 -21.86 6.75 30.51
CA LEU A 56 -22.03 7.23 29.13
C LEU A 56 -22.91 6.26 28.32
N SER A 57 -24.21 6.24 28.60
CA SER A 57 -25.15 5.28 28.00
C SER A 57 -25.39 5.44 26.50
N MET A 58 -24.93 6.54 25.90
CA MET A 58 -25.00 6.78 24.45
C MET A 58 -23.71 6.41 23.72
N LEU A 59 -22.68 5.95 24.43
CA LEU A 59 -21.36 5.72 23.88
C LEU A 59 -21.37 4.54 22.90
N LYS A 60 -20.91 4.81 21.68
CA LYS A 60 -20.76 3.87 20.58
C LYS A 60 -19.30 3.52 20.31
N LYS A 61 -18.39 4.46 20.53
CA LYS A 61 -16.97 4.28 20.30
C LYS A 61 -16.14 4.70 21.51
N LEU A 62 -15.27 3.80 21.95
CA LEU A 62 -14.27 4.08 22.97
C LEU A 62 -12.88 3.73 22.43
N SER A 63 -12.05 4.76 22.23
CA SER A 63 -10.64 4.59 21.87
C SER A 63 -9.74 4.95 23.03
N LEU A 64 -8.90 4.00 23.41
CA LEU A 64 -7.89 4.09 24.46
C LEU A 64 -6.50 3.79 23.90
N ARG A 65 -6.32 4.00 22.60
CA ARG A 65 -5.09 3.67 21.88
C ARG A 65 -3.86 4.38 22.47
N GLN A 66 -2.71 3.71 22.53
CA GLN A 66 -1.45 4.34 22.95
C GLN A 66 -1.50 4.90 24.39
N ASN A 67 -1.91 4.06 25.34
CA ASN A 67 -1.91 4.38 26.77
C ASN A 67 -1.01 3.39 27.54
N LEU A 68 -1.16 3.32 28.86
CA LEU A 68 -0.40 2.45 29.75
C LEU A 68 -1.36 1.48 30.50
N ILE A 69 -2.44 1.09 29.83
CA ILE A 69 -3.52 0.30 30.42
C ILE A 69 -3.05 -1.15 30.56
N GLU A 70 -3.14 -1.66 31.78
CA GLU A 70 -2.86 -3.05 32.17
C GLU A 70 -4.19 -3.76 32.51
N ASP A 71 -4.19 -5.08 32.70
CA ASP A 71 -5.43 -5.88 32.83
C ASP A 71 -6.36 -5.39 33.96
N SER A 72 -5.79 -4.96 35.08
CA SER A 72 -6.57 -4.44 36.22
C SER A 72 -7.35 -3.16 35.88
N ALA A 73 -6.88 -2.37 34.92
CA ALA A 73 -7.51 -1.12 34.54
C ALA A 73 -8.77 -1.33 33.71
N VAL A 74 -8.87 -2.46 33.00
CA VAL A 74 -10.03 -2.83 32.17
C VAL A 74 -11.02 -3.75 32.88
N GLU A 75 -10.69 -4.33 34.03
CA GLU A 75 -11.62 -5.13 34.85
C GLU A 75 -12.99 -4.43 35.07
N PRO A 76 -13.06 -3.11 35.36
CA PRO A 76 -14.34 -2.42 35.55
C PRO A 76 -15.26 -2.43 34.32
N LEU A 77 -14.72 -2.55 33.10
CA LEU A 77 -15.52 -2.53 31.87
C LEU A 77 -16.62 -3.60 31.90
N SER A 78 -16.32 -4.77 32.46
CA SER A 78 -17.27 -5.89 32.60
C SER A 78 -18.47 -5.60 33.50
N ARG A 79 -18.48 -4.49 34.25
CA ARG A 79 -19.53 -4.08 35.18
C ARG A 79 -20.21 -2.77 34.77
N TRP A 80 -19.84 -2.20 33.63
CA TRP A 80 -20.36 -0.92 33.16
C TRP A 80 -21.53 -1.14 32.20
N ASP A 81 -22.64 -1.67 32.73
CA ASP A 81 -23.82 -2.07 31.95
C ASP A 81 -24.36 -0.99 31.01
N ALA A 82 -24.18 0.30 31.36
CA ALA A 82 -24.59 1.41 30.50
C ALA A 82 -23.88 1.42 29.14
N LEU A 83 -22.71 0.77 29.03
CA LEU A 83 -21.94 0.66 27.81
C LEU A 83 -22.32 -0.56 26.95
N SER A 84 -23.41 -1.28 27.26
CA SER A 84 -23.79 -2.50 26.55
C SER A 84 -24.03 -2.30 25.04
N ASP A 85 -24.31 -1.06 24.63
CA ASP A 85 -24.58 -0.64 23.26
C ASP A 85 -23.32 -0.14 22.51
N LEU A 86 -22.12 -0.30 23.10
CA LEU A 86 -20.84 0.03 22.47
C LEU A 86 -20.62 -0.80 21.20
N GLU A 87 -20.19 -0.14 20.14
CA GLU A 87 -19.99 -0.70 18.80
C GLU A 87 -18.50 -0.87 18.46
N GLU A 88 -17.63 0.02 18.96
CA GLU A 88 -16.19 -0.03 18.73
C GLU A 88 -15.40 0.14 20.04
N LEU A 89 -14.50 -0.81 20.32
CA LEU A 89 -13.56 -0.74 21.43
C LEU A 89 -12.12 -0.89 20.92
N ILE A 90 -11.32 0.16 21.07
CA ILE A 90 -9.93 0.20 20.61
C ILE A 90 -8.99 0.30 21.82
N LEU A 91 -8.30 -0.80 22.13
CA LEU A 91 -7.31 -0.93 23.20
C LEU A 91 -5.88 -1.10 22.65
N ARG A 92 -5.68 -0.80 21.36
CA ARG A 92 -4.41 -0.92 20.67
C ARG A 92 -3.26 -0.19 21.38
N ASP A 93 -2.07 -0.79 21.39
CA ASP A 93 -0.84 -0.14 21.91
C ASP A 93 -1.01 0.23 23.40
N ASN A 94 -1.21 -0.80 24.21
CA ASN A 94 -1.31 -0.77 25.68
C ASN A 94 -0.46 -1.93 26.25
N LYS A 95 -0.71 -2.34 27.49
CA LYS A 95 0.03 -3.40 28.18
C LYS A 95 -0.87 -4.54 28.67
N LEU A 96 -1.92 -4.84 27.92
CA LEU A 96 -2.82 -5.94 28.28
C LEU A 96 -2.10 -7.27 28.08
N ALA A 97 -2.11 -8.15 29.08
CA ALA A 97 -1.62 -9.52 28.95
C ALA A 97 -2.75 -10.50 28.60
N GLU A 98 -4.00 -10.14 28.92
CA GLU A 98 -5.19 -10.93 28.62
C GLU A 98 -6.24 -10.10 27.86
N VAL A 99 -7.10 -10.80 27.11
CA VAL A 99 -8.28 -10.16 26.50
C VAL A 99 -9.28 -9.81 27.62
N PRO A 100 -9.72 -8.53 27.74
CA PRO A 100 -10.69 -8.15 28.77
C PRO A 100 -12.04 -8.86 28.59
N ASP A 101 -12.79 -9.01 29.68
CA ASP A 101 -14.16 -9.53 29.60
C ASP A 101 -15.07 -8.50 28.91
N ILE A 102 -15.37 -8.78 27.64
CA ILE A 102 -16.19 -7.96 26.75
C ILE A 102 -17.65 -8.44 26.66
N SER A 103 -18.09 -9.32 27.57
CA SER A 103 -19.41 -9.97 27.50
C SER A 103 -20.59 -9.01 27.57
N ILE A 104 -20.41 -7.84 28.18
CA ILE A 104 -21.48 -6.84 28.28
C ILE A 104 -21.77 -6.12 26.96
N PHE A 105 -20.82 -6.07 26.03
CA PHE A 105 -20.90 -5.27 24.80
C PHE A 105 -21.72 -6.00 23.73
N SER A 106 -23.03 -6.07 23.96
CA SER A 106 -24.01 -6.77 23.11
C SER A 106 -24.09 -6.29 21.65
N ARG A 107 -23.52 -5.10 21.35
CA ARG A 107 -23.49 -4.52 20.00
C ARG A 107 -22.08 -4.35 19.43
N LEU A 108 -21.05 -4.91 20.08
CA LEU A 108 -19.67 -4.74 19.65
C LEU A 108 -19.50 -5.27 18.22
N LEU A 109 -19.02 -4.41 17.31
CA LEU A 109 -18.74 -4.71 15.91
C LEU A 109 -17.24 -4.81 15.67
N VAL A 110 -16.47 -3.89 16.26
CA VAL A 110 -15.03 -3.76 16.07
C VAL A 110 -14.30 -3.85 17.39
N PHE A 111 -13.30 -4.72 17.44
CA PHE A 111 -12.41 -4.86 18.59
C PHE A 111 -10.95 -4.91 18.17
N ASP A 112 -10.17 -3.92 18.60
CA ASP A 112 -8.74 -3.84 18.32
C ASP A 112 -7.93 -3.89 19.63
N VAL A 113 -7.22 -4.99 19.82
CA VAL A 113 -6.30 -5.23 20.93
C VAL A 113 -4.85 -5.37 20.44
N SER A 114 -4.56 -4.92 19.23
CA SER A 114 -3.23 -5.04 18.61
C SER A 114 -2.16 -4.31 19.42
N PHE A 115 -0.91 -4.77 19.35
CA PHE A 115 0.23 -4.16 20.04
C PHE A 115 0.04 -4.14 21.57
N ASN A 116 -0.48 -5.24 22.11
CA ASN A 116 -0.48 -5.53 23.55
C ASN A 116 0.47 -6.71 23.84
N GLU A 117 0.44 -7.24 25.06
CA GLU A 117 1.20 -8.40 25.52
C GLU A 117 0.34 -9.68 25.50
N ILE A 118 -0.81 -9.65 24.81
CA ILE A 118 -1.76 -10.75 24.72
C ILE A 118 -1.16 -11.94 23.97
N THR A 119 -1.12 -13.11 24.63
CA THR A 119 -0.61 -14.36 24.05
C THR A 119 -1.70 -15.38 23.75
N SER A 120 -2.92 -15.16 24.25
CA SER A 120 -4.10 -16.01 24.03
C SER A 120 -5.35 -15.15 23.87
N LEU A 121 -6.24 -15.55 22.97
CA LEU A 121 -7.50 -14.85 22.72
C LEU A 121 -8.68 -15.41 23.54
N GLU A 122 -8.47 -16.31 24.50
CA GLU A 122 -9.52 -17.01 25.28
C GLU A 122 -10.68 -16.13 25.76
N GLY A 123 -10.42 -14.87 26.14
CA GLY A 123 -11.45 -13.92 26.57
C GLY A 123 -12.53 -13.62 25.53
N LEU A 124 -12.28 -13.84 24.24
CA LEU A 124 -13.29 -13.63 23.18
C LEU A 124 -14.35 -14.75 23.13
N SER A 125 -14.19 -15.87 23.85
CA SER A 125 -15.22 -16.91 23.94
C SER A 125 -16.56 -16.38 24.47
N LYS A 126 -16.52 -15.26 25.20
CA LYS A 126 -17.68 -14.54 25.73
C LYS A 126 -18.08 -13.32 24.90
N ALA A 127 -17.43 -13.08 23.76
CA ALA A 127 -17.73 -11.94 22.91
C ALA A 127 -19.17 -11.99 22.40
N SER A 128 -19.74 -10.82 22.12
CA SER A 128 -21.03 -10.74 21.47
C SER A 128 -21.01 -11.42 20.10
N SER A 129 -22.12 -12.07 19.75
CA SER A 129 -22.38 -12.59 18.40
C SER A 129 -22.50 -11.50 17.33
N THR A 130 -22.29 -10.23 17.68
CA THR A 130 -22.26 -9.11 16.74
C THR A 130 -20.86 -8.79 16.24
N LEU A 131 -19.79 -9.35 16.85
CA LEU A 131 -18.42 -9.00 16.52
C LEU A 131 -18.10 -9.39 15.07
N LYS A 132 -17.63 -8.43 14.29
CA LYS A 132 -17.33 -8.57 12.86
C LYS A 132 -15.85 -8.39 12.56
N GLU A 133 -15.19 -7.47 13.25
CA GLU A 133 -13.82 -7.10 13.00
C GLU A 133 -12.97 -7.32 14.26
N LEU A 134 -11.93 -8.13 14.12
CA LEU A 134 -10.99 -8.42 15.19
C LEU A 134 -9.56 -8.17 14.72
N TYR A 135 -8.88 -7.29 15.45
CA TYR A 135 -7.48 -6.96 15.21
C TYR A 135 -6.62 -7.34 16.42
N ASN A 136 -5.63 -8.20 16.19
CA ASN A 136 -4.64 -8.56 17.19
C ASN A 136 -3.23 -8.65 16.60
N SER A 137 -2.25 -8.16 17.35
CA SER A 137 -0.83 -8.20 17.01
C SER A 137 -0.02 -8.31 18.31
N THR A 138 0.89 -9.26 18.40
CA THR A 138 1.88 -9.40 19.48
C THR A 138 3.31 -9.45 18.96
N ILE A 139 4.17 -8.57 19.47
CA ILE A 139 5.53 -8.39 18.96
C ILE A 139 6.52 -9.40 19.55
N ASN A 140 6.26 -9.90 20.76
CA ASN A 140 7.29 -10.57 21.58
C ASN A 140 7.08 -12.08 21.75
N THR A 141 5.85 -12.56 21.65
CA THR A 141 5.47 -13.94 21.97
C THR A 141 4.59 -14.49 20.86
N PRO A 142 4.63 -15.80 20.57
CA PRO A 142 3.67 -16.42 19.68
C PRO A 142 2.25 -16.30 20.23
N LEU A 143 1.29 -16.00 19.36
CA LEU A 143 -0.12 -16.12 19.68
C LEU A 143 -0.54 -17.59 19.64
N HIS A 144 -1.23 -18.05 20.68
CA HIS A 144 -1.85 -19.36 20.73
C HIS A 144 -3.35 -19.22 20.53
N LEU A 145 -3.89 -19.95 19.56
CA LEU A 145 -5.34 -20.01 19.33
C LEU A 145 -5.95 -21.26 19.97
N ASP A 146 -5.16 -22.28 20.33
CA ASP A 146 -5.45 -23.65 20.80
C ASP A 146 -6.70 -23.85 21.70
N SER A 147 -7.11 -22.85 22.47
CA SER A 147 -8.15 -22.97 23.50
C SER A 147 -9.43 -22.15 23.28
N ILE A 148 -9.54 -21.40 22.18
CA ILE A 148 -10.69 -20.51 21.92
C ILE A 148 -11.54 -20.93 20.71
N GLU A 149 -12.87 -20.80 20.78
CA GLU A 149 -13.72 -20.68 19.58
C GLU A 149 -13.81 -19.21 19.12
N LEU A 150 -13.42 -18.94 17.88
CA LEU A 150 -13.52 -17.61 17.29
C LEU A 150 -14.98 -17.29 16.95
N PRO A 151 -15.44 -16.03 17.12
CA PRO A 151 -16.82 -15.67 16.78
C PRO A 151 -17.13 -15.95 15.30
N PRO A 152 -18.16 -16.76 14.98
CA PRO A 152 -18.44 -17.18 13.60
C PRO A 152 -18.95 -16.04 12.71
N THR A 153 -19.29 -14.90 13.31
CA THR A 153 -19.76 -13.68 12.64
C THR A 153 -18.64 -12.79 12.12
N LEU A 154 -17.37 -13.13 12.39
CA LEU A 154 -16.22 -12.36 11.91
C LEU A 154 -16.22 -12.28 10.38
N THR A 155 -16.13 -11.06 9.88
CA THR A 155 -15.90 -10.73 8.47
C THR A 155 -14.45 -10.34 8.21
N ASP A 156 -13.77 -9.79 9.22
CA ASP A 156 -12.41 -9.28 9.10
C ASP A 156 -11.58 -9.79 10.29
N LEU A 157 -10.57 -10.59 10.00
CA LEU A 157 -9.63 -11.11 10.98
C LEU A 157 -8.21 -10.69 10.61
N ASP A 158 -7.64 -9.82 11.44
CA ASP A 158 -6.25 -9.38 11.29
C ASP A 158 -5.41 -9.92 12.44
N LEU A 159 -4.54 -10.86 12.08
CA LEU A 159 -3.53 -11.46 12.94
C LEU A 159 -2.12 -11.05 12.48
N THR A 160 -1.96 -9.81 12.03
CA THR A 160 -0.65 -9.24 11.67
C THR A 160 0.30 -9.26 12.85
N VAL A 161 1.57 -9.63 12.63
CA VAL A 161 2.64 -9.64 13.66
C VAL A 161 2.20 -10.45 14.89
N ASN A 162 2.05 -11.77 14.77
CA ASN A 162 1.74 -12.66 15.89
C ASN A 162 2.71 -13.85 16.02
N ARG A 163 3.79 -13.85 15.23
CA ARG A 163 4.79 -14.93 15.16
C ARG A 163 4.18 -16.33 14.95
N LEU A 164 3.03 -16.40 14.28
CA LEU A 164 2.36 -17.66 13.98
C LEU A 164 3.22 -18.52 13.05
N SER A 165 3.49 -19.77 13.43
CA SER A 165 4.15 -20.75 12.56
C SER A 165 3.17 -21.73 11.93
N GLU A 166 1.97 -21.85 12.46
CA GLU A 166 0.90 -22.74 11.99
C GLU A 166 -0.40 -21.96 11.80
N LEU A 167 -1.30 -22.47 10.95
CA LEU A 167 -2.65 -21.96 10.81
C LEU A 167 -3.60 -22.78 11.66
N ASP A 168 -4.35 -22.09 12.52
CA ASP A 168 -5.31 -22.72 13.39
C ASP A 168 -6.54 -23.21 12.62
N SER A 169 -6.92 -24.48 12.84
CA SER A 169 -8.03 -25.12 12.13
C SER A 169 -9.38 -24.47 12.41
N ARG A 170 -9.56 -23.71 13.51
CA ARG A 170 -10.83 -23.03 13.79
C ARG A 170 -11.09 -21.84 12.88
N ILE A 171 -10.06 -21.26 12.29
CA ILE A 171 -10.23 -20.24 11.25
C ILE A 171 -11.03 -20.84 10.07
N ALA A 172 -10.90 -22.16 9.82
CA ALA A 172 -11.64 -22.87 8.79
C ALA A 172 -13.17 -22.89 8.99
N HIS A 173 -13.68 -22.47 10.16
CA HIS A 173 -15.11 -22.44 10.47
C HIS A 173 -15.75 -21.05 10.30
N LEU A 174 -14.95 -20.01 10.01
CA LEU A 174 -15.42 -18.63 9.90
C LEU A 174 -16.08 -18.36 8.54
N SER A 175 -17.26 -18.94 8.30
CA SER A 175 -17.94 -18.89 6.98
C SER A 175 -18.34 -17.49 6.49
N MET A 176 -18.35 -16.50 7.38
CA MET A 176 -18.62 -15.09 7.04
C MET A 176 -17.36 -14.30 6.71
N LEU A 177 -16.17 -14.91 6.86
CA LEU A 177 -14.90 -14.21 6.73
C LEU A 177 -14.67 -13.73 5.29
N LYS A 178 -14.43 -12.42 5.17
CA LYS A 178 -14.13 -11.72 3.93
C LYS A 178 -12.67 -11.34 3.82
N LYS A 179 -12.03 -11.01 4.94
CA LYS A 179 -10.62 -10.63 4.98
C LYS A 179 -9.87 -11.42 6.03
N LEU A 180 -8.77 -12.03 5.60
CA LEU A 180 -7.82 -12.69 6.49
C LEU A 180 -6.43 -12.09 6.26
N SER A 181 -5.93 -11.38 7.27
CA SER A 181 -4.56 -10.89 7.30
C SER A 181 -3.72 -11.68 8.28
N LEU A 182 -2.65 -12.27 7.77
CA LEU A 182 -1.64 -13.03 8.50
C LEU A 182 -0.25 -12.43 8.24
N ARG A 183 -0.20 -11.13 7.97
CA ARG A 183 1.03 -10.43 7.62
C ARG A 183 2.08 -10.52 8.74
N GLN A 184 3.36 -10.59 8.39
CA GLN A 184 4.46 -10.51 9.38
C GLN A 184 4.41 -11.63 10.43
N ASN A 185 4.17 -12.86 9.98
CA ASN A 185 4.23 -14.06 10.81
C ASN A 185 5.41 -14.95 10.41
N LEU A 186 5.43 -16.20 10.88
CA LEU A 186 6.48 -17.19 10.62
C LEU A 186 5.92 -18.39 9.82
N ILE A 187 4.89 -18.16 9.01
CA ILE A 187 4.14 -19.21 8.31
C ILE A 187 4.99 -19.78 7.17
N GLU A 188 5.15 -21.10 7.16
CA GLU A 188 5.87 -21.88 6.15
C GLU A 188 4.86 -22.70 5.31
N ASP A 189 5.31 -23.34 4.22
CA ASP A 189 4.42 -24.02 3.25
C ASP A 189 3.53 -25.10 3.89
N SER A 190 4.03 -25.82 4.90
CA SER A 190 3.25 -26.84 5.61
C SER A 190 2.05 -26.26 6.37
N ALA A 191 2.16 -25.02 6.86
CA ALA A 191 1.10 -24.38 7.63
C ALA A 191 -0.08 -23.94 6.75
N VAL A 192 0.15 -23.71 5.46
CA VAL A 192 -0.87 -23.28 4.50
C VAL A 192 -1.49 -24.43 3.70
N GLU A 193 -0.98 -25.66 3.80
CA GLU A 193 -1.57 -26.85 3.16
C GLU A 193 -3.09 -26.99 3.45
N PRO A 194 -3.58 -26.77 4.69
CA PRO A 194 -5.00 -26.89 5.01
C PRO A 194 -5.92 -25.91 4.28
N LEU A 195 -5.41 -24.76 3.80
CA LEU A 195 -6.23 -23.74 3.12
C LEU A 195 -7.04 -24.32 1.97
N SER A 196 -6.46 -25.26 1.22
CA SER A 196 -7.09 -25.97 0.11
C SER A 196 -8.31 -26.82 0.49
N ARG A 197 -8.58 -27.01 1.79
CA ARG A 197 -9.69 -27.82 2.34
C ARG A 197 -10.62 -27.00 3.24
N TRP A 198 -10.44 -25.68 3.30
CA TRP A 198 -11.25 -24.79 4.14
C TRP A 198 -12.49 -24.29 3.39
N ASP A 199 -13.34 -25.21 2.92
CA ASP A 199 -14.47 -24.92 2.01
C ASP A 199 -15.43 -23.83 2.53
N ALA A 200 -15.56 -23.71 3.85
CA ALA A 200 -16.40 -22.68 4.47
C ALA A 200 -15.89 -21.25 4.18
N LEU A 201 -14.61 -21.09 3.87
CA LEU A 201 -13.99 -19.80 3.52
C LEU A 201 -14.02 -19.52 2.01
N SER A 202 -14.78 -20.29 1.21
CA SER A 202 -14.86 -20.11 -0.26
C SER A 202 -15.30 -18.72 -0.72
N ASP A 203 -15.94 -17.94 0.16
CA ASP A 203 -16.39 -16.57 -0.06
C ASP A 203 -15.40 -15.48 0.40
N LEU A 204 -14.17 -15.86 0.78
CA LEU A 204 -13.09 -14.94 1.15
C LEU A 204 -12.76 -14.00 -0.02
N GLU A 205 -12.53 -12.72 0.29
CA GLU A 205 -12.30 -11.65 -0.69
C GLU A 205 -10.85 -11.13 -0.64
N GLU A 206 -10.21 -11.13 0.53
CA GLU A 206 -8.83 -10.68 0.71
C GLU A 206 -8.04 -11.68 1.56
N LEU A 207 -6.91 -12.16 1.01
CA LEU A 207 -5.96 -13.02 1.72
C LEU A 207 -4.57 -12.38 1.71
N ILE A 208 -4.08 -12.01 2.89
CA ILE A 208 -2.78 -11.35 3.05
C ILE A 208 -1.83 -12.27 3.82
N LEU A 209 -0.89 -12.89 3.11
CA LEU A 209 0.20 -13.73 3.64
C LEU A 209 1.57 -13.03 3.53
N ARG A 210 1.55 -11.71 3.37
CA ARG A 210 2.75 -10.89 3.22
C ARG A 210 3.74 -11.04 4.37
N ASP A 211 5.04 -11.08 4.09
CA ASP A 211 6.10 -11.08 5.11
C ASP A 211 5.98 -12.33 6.01
N ASN A 212 6.07 -13.50 5.37
CA ASN A 212 6.09 -14.82 5.99
C ASN A 212 7.29 -15.61 5.40
N LYS A 213 7.29 -16.95 5.49
CA LYS A 213 8.38 -17.81 5.03
C LYS A 213 7.93 -18.81 3.96
N LEU A 214 6.94 -18.45 3.14
CA LEU A 214 6.44 -19.33 2.08
C LEU A 214 7.49 -19.50 0.99
N ALA A 215 7.82 -20.72 0.59
CA ALA A 215 8.71 -21.01 -0.53
C ALA A 215 7.94 -21.31 -1.83
N GLU A 216 6.65 -21.60 -1.72
CA GLU A 216 5.72 -21.81 -2.82
C GLU A 216 4.43 -20.98 -2.63
N VAL A 217 3.73 -20.69 -3.72
CA VAL A 217 2.39 -20.09 -3.63
C VAL A 217 1.40 -21.16 -3.13
N PRO A 218 0.62 -20.89 -2.06
CA PRO A 218 -0.34 -21.86 -1.55
C PRO A 218 -1.48 -22.13 -2.54
N ASP A 219 -2.06 -23.33 -2.45
CA ASP A 219 -3.25 -23.70 -3.24
C ASP A 219 -4.49 -23.00 -2.68
N ILE A 220 -4.92 -21.97 -3.40
CA ILE A 220 -6.06 -21.11 -3.07
C ILE A 220 -7.28 -21.37 -3.98
N SER A 221 -7.37 -22.54 -4.59
CA SER A 221 -8.41 -22.87 -5.59
C SER A 221 -9.84 -22.84 -5.07
N ILE A 222 -10.02 -23.09 -3.77
CA ILE A 222 -11.34 -23.10 -3.14
C ILE A 222 -11.92 -21.69 -2.96
N PHE A 223 -11.09 -20.65 -2.95
CA PHE A 223 -11.56 -19.29 -2.68
C PHE A 223 -12.14 -18.64 -3.92
N SER A 224 -13.42 -18.93 -4.18
CA SER A 224 -14.15 -18.51 -5.38
C SER A 224 -14.34 -17.00 -5.53
N ARG A 225 -14.08 -16.19 -4.49
CA ARG A 225 -14.29 -14.73 -4.48
C ARG A 225 -13.05 -13.88 -4.18
N VAL A 226 -11.86 -14.47 -4.06
CA VAL A 226 -10.66 -13.70 -3.71
C VAL A 226 -10.38 -12.66 -4.78
N LEU A 227 -10.38 -11.39 -4.37
CA LEU A 227 -10.08 -10.22 -5.17
C LEU A 227 -8.63 -9.78 -4.95
N VAL A 228 -8.13 -9.86 -3.71
CA VAL A 228 -6.78 -9.43 -3.34
C VAL A 228 -6.01 -10.58 -2.73
N PHE A 229 -4.84 -10.87 -3.29
CA PHE A 229 -3.92 -11.86 -2.77
C PHE A 229 -2.51 -11.28 -2.66
N ASP A 230 -2.01 -11.11 -1.43
CA ASP A 230 -0.65 -10.61 -1.16
C ASP A 230 0.21 -11.68 -0.52
N VAL A 231 1.17 -12.19 -1.28
CA VAL A 231 2.23 -13.11 -0.82
C VAL A 231 3.61 -12.46 -0.91
N SER A 232 3.67 -11.13 -0.96
CA SER A 232 4.93 -10.41 -1.03
C SER A 232 5.80 -10.64 0.22
N PHE A 233 7.10 -10.42 0.14
CA PHE A 233 8.05 -10.56 1.26
C PHE A 233 8.10 -11.99 1.82
N ASN A 234 7.87 -13.01 0.99
CA ASN A 234 8.10 -14.40 1.33
C ASN A 234 9.41 -14.91 0.67
N GLU A 235 9.57 -16.22 0.57
CA GLU A 235 10.71 -16.91 -0.06
C GLU A 235 10.29 -17.65 -1.34
N ILE A 236 9.18 -17.20 -1.97
CA ILE A 236 8.55 -17.88 -3.11
C ILE A 236 9.45 -17.90 -4.34
N THR A 237 9.82 -19.11 -4.79
CA THR A 237 10.67 -19.30 -5.97
C THR A 237 9.90 -19.66 -7.24
N SER A 238 8.64 -20.10 -7.11
CA SER A 238 7.77 -20.48 -8.21
C SER A 238 6.35 -19.97 -7.98
N LEU A 239 5.73 -19.47 -9.05
CA LEU A 239 4.34 -19.00 -9.05
C LEU A 239 3.34 -20.07 -9.55
N GLU A 240 3.76 -21.34 -9.66
CA GLU A 240 2.93 -22.44 -10.17
C GLU A 240 1.60 -22.59 -9.41
N GLY A 241 1.59 -22.37 -8.09
CA GLY A 241 0.37 -22.42 -7.27
C GLY A 241 -0.73 -21.46 -7.72
N LEU A 242 -0.37 -20.34 -8.38
CA LEU A 242 -1.36 -19.40 -8.94
C LEU A 242 -2.16 -19.98 -10.11
N SER A 243 -1.67 -21.04 -10.77
CA SER A 243 -2.42 -21.73 -11.83
C SER A 243 -3.77 -22.25 -11.36
N LYS A 244 -3.91 -22.44 -10.04
CA LYS A 244 -5.10 -22.92 -9.36
C LYS A 244 -5.92 -21.80 -8.72
N ALA A 245 -5.44 -20.56 -8.71
CA ALA A 245 -6.13 -19.44 -8.08
C ALA A 245 -7.46 -19.10 -8.80
N SER A 246 -8.38 -18.49 -8.04
CA SER A 246 -9.71 -18.13 -8.55
C SER A 246 -9.65 -17.12 -9.69
N SER A 247 -10.54 -17.29 -10.67
CA SER A 247 -10.71 -16.36 -11.80
C SER A 247 -11.18 -14.97 -11.37
N THR A 248 -11.58 -14.79 -10.10
CA THR A 248 -12.01 -13.50 -9.54
C THR A 248 -10.87 -12.60 -9.07
N LEU A 249 -9.64 -13.12 -9.01
CA LEU A 249 -8.47 -12.39 -8.54
C LEU A 249 -8.24 -11.12 -9.38
N LYS A 250 -8.20 -9.96 -8.71
CA LYS A 250 -7.97 -8.64 -9.31
C LYS A 250 -6.58 -8.13 -9.02
N GLU A 251 -6.12 -8.29 -7.78
CA GLU A 251 -4.85 -7.76 -7.31
C GLU A 251 -3.98 -8.88 -6.78
N LEU A 252 -2.79 -9.00 -7.36
CA LEU A 252 -1.78 -9.97 -6.98
C LEU A 252 -0.47 -9.26 -6.64
N TYR A 253 -0.06 -9.39 -5.38
CA TYR A 253 1.20 -8.84 -4.90
C TYR A 253 2.17 -9.98 -4.58
N VAL A 254 3.25 -10.07 -5.34
CA VAL A 254 4.29 -11.11 -5.22
C VAL A 254 5.69 -10.50 -5.06
N SER A 255 5.75 -9.23 -4.65
CA SER A 255 7.00 -8.49 -4.52
C SER A 255 7.93 -9.08 -3.45
N LYS A 256 9.25 -8.98 -3.61
CA LYS A 256 10.26 -9.35 -2.60
C LYS A 256 10.26 -10.82 -2.16
N ASN A 257 10.03 -11.74 -3.11
CA ASN A 257 9.91 -13.17 -2.85
C ASN A 257 11.18 -14.02 -3.00
N LEU A 258 12.35 -13.44 -3.30
CA LEU A 258 13.50 -14.22 -3.76
C LEU A 258 14.68 -14.20 -2.80
N ASN A 259 14.93 -15.37 -2.19
CA ASN A 259 16.12 -15.68 -1.42
C ASN A 259 17.05 -16.59 -2.27
N TYR A 260 17.85 -16.00 -3.17
CA TYR A 260 18.83 -16.72 -3.99
C TYR A 260 20.09 -17.09 -3.19
N THR A 261 19.95 -17.71 -2.01
CA THR A 261 21.11 -18.22 -1.25
C THR A 261 20.78 -19.51 -0.48
N LYS A 262 21.11 -20.68 -1.07
CA LYS A 262 21.58 -21.94 -0.42
C LYS A 262 21.10 -23.29 -0.98
N ARG A 263 20.40 -23.39 -2.11
CA ARG A 263 20.41 -24.65 -2.88
C ARG A 263 21.15 -24.41 -4.18
N ARG A 264 22.30 -25.10 -4.33
CA ARG A 264 22.92 -25.33 -5.64
C ARG A 264 21.79 -25.72 -6.58
N ILE A 265 21.51 -24.89 -7.56
CA ILE A 265 20.68 -25.28 -8.70
C ILE A 265 21.45 -26.45 -9.32
N THR A 266 21.01 -27.67 -9.01
CA THR A 266 21.45 -28.85 -9.71
C THR A 266 21.01 -28.64 -11.15
N ARG A 267 21.97 -28.37 -12.04
CA ARG A 267 21.77 -28.42 -13.49
C ARG A 267 21.08 -29.75 -13.81
N GLY A 268 19.76 -29.74 -14.03
CA GLY A 268 19.04 -30.99 -14.32
C GLY A 268 17.53 -30.99 -14.11
N SER A 269 16.95 -30.12 -13.27
CA SER A 269 15.48 -29.99 -13.21
C SER A 269 15.03 -28.90 -14.18
N THR A 270 14.65 -29.33 -15.37
CA THR A 270 13.82 -28.62 -16.34
C THR A 270 12.92 -27.58 -15.70
N LEU A 271 13.20 -26.30 -15.99
CA LEU A 271 12.23 -25.21 -15.97
C LEU A 271 11.12 -25.59 -16.95
N LEU A 272 10.10 -26.27 -16.44
CA LEU A 272 8.87 -26.50 -17.18
C LEU A 272 8.18 -25.13 -17.27
N ALA A 273 8.40 -24.45 -18.39
CA ALA A 273 7.68 -23.25 -18.76
C ALA A 273 6.18 -23.57 -18.71
N LEU A 274 5.49 -23.10 -17.67
CA LEU A 274 4.06 -23.26 -17.54
C LEU A 274 3.37 -22.34 -18.53
N ARG A 275 2.78 -22.95 -19.56
CA ARG A 275 1.67 -22.39 -20.34
C ARG A 275 0.43 -22.41 -19.43
N LEU A 276 0.19 -21.33 -18.70
CA LEU A 276 -1.00 -20.97 -17.91
C LEU A 276 -2.12 -20.36 -18.77
N HIS A 277 -2.29 -20.87 -20.00
CA HIS A 277 -3.06 -20.30 -21.11
C HIS A 277 -4.58 -20.10 -20.88
N ARG A 278 -5.11 -20.29 -19.67
CA ARG A 278 -6.56 -20.36 -19.40
C ARG A 278 -7.11 -19.68 -18.14
N PHE A 279 -6.30 -19.13 -17.23
CA PHE A 279 -6.82 -18.89 -15.86
C PHE A 279 -6.76 -17.45 -15.32
N PHE A 280 -5.97 -16.53 -15.90
CA PHE A 280 -5.98 -15.14 -15.44
C PHE A 280 -6.85 -14.25 -16.32
N THR A 281 -8.17 -14.36 -16.14
CA THR A 281 -9.14 -13.58 -16.92
C THR A 281 -9.48 -12.24 -16.24
N ILE A 282 -9.02 -11.95 -15.01
CA ILE A 282 -9.43 -10.72 -14.29
C ILE A 282 -8.30 -10.04 -13.48
N VAL A 283 -7.07 -10.58 -13.45
CA VAL A 283 -5.99 -9.91 -12.68
C VAL A 283 -5.67 -8.59 -13.35
N SER A 284 -6.04 -7.49 -12.70
CA SER A 284 -5.83 -6.13 -13.15
C SER A 284 -4.48 -5.60 -12.66
N VAL A 285 -4.04 -5.95 -11.45
CA VAL A 285 -2.80 -5.44 -10.85
C VAL A 285 -1.84 -6.58 -10.53
N LEU A 286 -0.61 -6.48 -11.06
CA LEU A 286 0.50 -7.38 -10.74
C LEU A 286 1.71 -6.57 -10.30
N SER A 287 2.18 -6.77 -9.06
CA SER A 287 3.41 -6.14 -8.56
C SER A 287 4.48 -7.18 -8.25
N ILE A 288 5.60 -7.09 -8.97
CA ILE A 288 6.79 -7.92 -8.79
C ILE A 288 7.96 -6.98 -8.49
N GLN A 289 8.71 -7.25 -7.43
CA GLN A 289 9.94 -6.51 -7.10
C GLN A 289 11.02 -7.50 -6.67
N ASN A 290 12.24 -7.35 -7.15
CA ASN A 290 13.37 -8.18 -6.82
C ASN A 290 14.26 -7.46 -5.79
N SER A 291 14.46 -8.09 -4.63
CA SER A 291 15.34 -7.56 -3.58
C SER A 291 16.81 -7.94 -3.78
N THR A 292 17.12 -8.91 -4.63
CA THR A 292 18.45 -9.49 -4.67
C THR A 292 19.44 -8.59 -5.42
N ILE A 293 20.56 -8.30 -4.78
CA ILE A 293 21.59 -7.35 -5.26
C ILE A 293 22.37 -7.92 -6.46
N ASN A 294 22.11 -9.13 -6.96
CA ASN A 294 23.00 -9.76 -7.95
C ASN A 294 22.34 -10.51 -9.12
N THR A 295 21.01 -10.65 -9.19
CA THR A 295 20.35 -11.40 -10.27
C THR A 295 19.17 -10.63 -10.87
N PRO A 296 19.09 -10.42 -12.20
CA PRO A 296 17.91 -9.87 -12.87
C PRO A 296 16.66 -10.74 -12.68
N LEU A 297 15.47 -10.11 -12.71
CA LEU A 297 14.21 -10.86 -12.83
C LEU A 297 14.10 -11.47 -14.23
N HIS A 298 13.78 -12.76 -14.31
CA HIS A 298 13.38 -13.43 -15.55
C HIS A 298 11.88 -13.72 -15.49
N LEU A 299 11.12 -13.19 -16.45
CA LEU A 299 9.67 -13.41 -16.50
C LEU A 299 9.31 -14.79 -17.11
N ASP A 300 10.28 -15.57 -17.61
CA ASP A 300 10.07 -16.85 -18.34
C ASP A 300 9.21 -17.87 -17.61
N SER A 301 9.22 -17.84 -16.27
CA SER A 301 8.41 -18.70 -15.41
C SER A 301 7.03 -18.13 -15.06
N ILE A 302 6.71 -16.91 -15.52
CA ILE A 302 5.50 -16.16 -15.18
C ILE A 302 4.68 -15.93 -16.45
N GLU A 303 3.45 -16.42 -16.49
CA GLU A 303 2.51 -16.00 -17.53
C GLU A 303 1.91 -14.65 -17.17
N LEU A 304 1.91 -13.72 -18.13
CA LEU A 304 1.30 -12.41 -17.95
C LEU A 304 -0.19 -12.47 -18.38
N PRO A 305 -1.15 -12.19 -17.48
CA PRO A 305 -2.57 -12.17 -17.80
C PRO A 305 -2.89 -11.19 -18.93
N PRO A 306 -3.60 -11.56 -20.01
CA PRO A 306 -3.95 -10.61 -21.08
C PRO A 306 -4.91 -9.50 -20.61
N THR A 307 -5.53 -9.66 -19.44
CA THR A 307 -6.48 -8.73 -18.83
C THR A 307 -5.83 -7.71 -17.89
N LEU A 308 -4.51 -7.77 -17.73
CA LEU A 308 -3.74 -6.91 -16.85
C LEU A 308 -3.89 -5.43 -17.24
N THR A 309 -4.29 -4.59 -16.29
CA THR A 309 -4.39 -3.13 -16.45
C THR A 309 -3.19 -2.40 -15.85
N ASP A 310 -2.53 -3.00 -14.87
CA ASP A 310 -1.44 -2.39 -14.10
C ASP A 310 -0.33 -3.44 -13.89
N LEU A 311 0.82 -3.19 -14.50
CA LEU A 311 2.02 -3.99 -14.33
C LEU A 311 3.10 -3.16 -13.64
N ASP A 312 3.42 -3.53 -12.41
CA ASP A 312 4.51 -2.93 -11.64
C ASP A 312 5.71 -3.88 -11.54
N LEU A 313 6.74 -3.56 -12.31
CA LEU A 313 8.04 -4.22 -12.34
C LEU A 313 9.14 -3.34 -11.70
N THR A 314 8.78 -2.54 -10.69
CA THR A 314 9.72 -1.67 -9.98
C THR A 314 10.81 -2.46 -9.23
N VAL A 315 12.05 -2.01 -9.27
CA VAL A 315 13.21 -2.64 -8.58
C VAL A 315 13.43 -4.10 -9.01
N ASN A 316 13.63 -4.37 -10.30
CA ASN A 316 13.84 -5.74 -10.81
C ASN A 316 15.17 -5.98 -11.53
N ARG A 317 16.03 -4.95 -11.63
CA ARG A 317 17.31 -5.00 -12.38
C ARG A 317 17.14 -5.47 -13.83
N LEU A 318 15.98 -5.21 -14.43
CA LEU A 318 15.71 -5.54 -15.82
C LEU A 318 16.64 -4.73 -16.72
N SER A 319 17.36 -5.40 -17.62
CA SER A 319 18.13 -4.76 -18.69
C SER A 319 17.46 -4.89 -20.05
N GLU A 320 16.42 -5.71 -20.16
CA GLU A 320 15.63 -5.94 -21.37
C GLU A 320 14.15 -5.98 -21.01
N LEU A 321 13.28 -5.70 -21.99
CA LEU A 321 11.84 -5.84 -21.84
C LEU A 321 11.38 -7.17 -22.41
N ASP A 322 10.54 -7.88 -21.65
CA ASP A 322 9.98 -9.14 -22.09
C ASP A 322 8.94 -8.95 -23.19
N SER A 323 9.10 -9.66 -24.31
CA SER A 323 8.22 -9.52 -25.48
C SER A 323 6.76 -9.88 -25.19
N ARG A 324 6.46 -10.66 -24.14
CA ARG A 324 5.07 -10.98 -23.78
C ARG A 324 4.28 -9.76 -23.31
N ILE A 325 4.95 -8.73 -22.79
CA ILE A 325 4.31 -7.46 -22.43
C ILE A 325 3.65 -6.83 -23.67
N ALA A 326 4.17 -7.09 -24.87
CA ALA A 326 3.61 -6.60 -26.14
C ALA A 326 2.19 -7.09 -26.44
N HIS A 327 1.67 -8.08 -25.71
CA HIS A 327 0.35 -8.66 -25.92
C HIS A 327 -0.70 -8.19 -24.91
N LEU A 328 -0.34 -7.33 -23.95
CA LEU A 328 -1.21 -6.88 -22.87
C LEU A 328 -2.13 -5.72 -23.30
N SER A 329 -3.12 -6.01 -24.14
CA SER A 329 -3.97 -4.97 -24.76
C SER A 329 -4.84 -4.17 -23.79
N MET A 330 -5.04 -4.66 -22.56
CA MET A 330 -5.79 -3.97 -21.51
C MET A 330 -4.90 -3.11 -20.60
N LEU A 331 -3.58 -3.11 -20.81
CA LEU A 331 -2.62 -2.43 -19.95
C LEU A 331 -2.80 -0.92 -19.99
N LYS A 332 -3.05 -0.34 -18.82
CA LYS A 332 -3.19 1.10 -18.56
C LYS A 332 -1.96 1.68 -17.90
N LYS A 333 -1.28 0.91 -17.07
CA LYS A 333 -0.10 1.34 -16.34
C LYS A 333 1.03 0.34 -16.45
N LEU A 334 2.20 0.84 -16.82
CA LEU A 334 3.45 0.08 -16.83
C LEU A 334 4.51 0.83 -16.02
N SER A 335 4.89 0.26 -14.87
CA SER A 335 6.00 0.75 -14.07
C SER A 335 7.21 -0.14 -14.20
N LEU A 336 8.32 0.45 -14.64
CA LEU A 336 9.64 -0.15 -14.80
C LEU A 336 10.67 0.63 -13.98
N ARG A 337 10.23 1.29 -12.90
CA ARG A 337 11.05 2.15 -12.08
C ARG A 337 12.24 1.38 -11.46
N GLN A 338 13.40 2.00 -11.30
CA GLN A 338 14.55 1.40 -10.60
C GLN A 338 15.04 0.09 -11.22
N ASN A 339 15.24 0.08 -12.54
CA ASN A 339 15.80 -1.05 -13.28
C ASN A 339 17.16 -0.67 -13.92
N LEU A 340 17.66 -1.49 -14.85
CA LEU A 340 18.91 -1.28 -15.58
C LEU A 340 18.63 -1.10 -17.09
N ILE A 341 17.47 -0.53 -17.44
CA ILE A 341 16.97 -0.41 -18.81
C ILE A 341 17.77 0.67 -19.54
N GLU A 342 18.35 0.29 -20.67
CA GLU A 342 19.09 1.16 -21.60
C GLU A 342 18.25 1.37 -22.88
N ASP A 343 18.68 2.27 -23.78
CA ASP A 343 17.90 2.66 -24.97
C ASP A 343 17.51 1.47 -25.87
N SER A 344 18.39 0.48 -26.00
CA SER A 344 18.14 -0.74 -26.79
C SER A 344 16.98 -1.57 -26.24
N ALA A 345 16.75 -1.55 -24.93
CA ALA A 345 15.71 -2.33 -24.27
C ALA A 345 14.30 -1.76 -24.52
N VAL A 346 14.21 -0.45 -24.77
CA VAL A 346 12.95 0.26 -25.01
C VAL A 346 12.62 0.42 -26.50
N GLU A 347 13.55 0.11 -27.42
CA GLU A 347 13.29 0.12 -28.87
C GLU A 347 12.00 -0.66 -29.26
N PRO A 348 11.72 -1.85 -28.69
CA PRO A 348 10.52 -2.62 -29.02
C PRO A 348 9.21 -1.92 -28.68
N LEU A 349 9.19 -0.98 -27.71
CA LEU A 349 7.97 -0.28 -27.28
C LEU A 349 7.26 0.37 -28.47
N SER A 350 8.02 0.93 -29.42
CA SER A 350 7.51 1.57 -30.63
C SER A 350 6.75 0.64 -31.58
N ARG A 351 6.83 -0.68 -31.38
CA ARG A 351 6.19 -1.72 -32.20
C ARG A 351 5.12 -2.50 -31.44
N TRP A 352 4.84 -2.14 -30.18
CA TRP A 352 3.89 -2.84 -29.32
C TRP A 352 2.49 -2.22 -29.44
N ASP A 353 1.92 -2.25 -30.64
CA ASP A 353 0.65 -1.57 -30.98
C ASP A 353 -0.52 -1.93 -30.06
N ALA A 354 -0.51 -3.13 -29.47
CA ALA A 354 -1.51 -3.55 -28.48
C ALA A 354 -1.53 -2.64 -27.24
N LEU A 355 -0.42 -1.98 -26.92
CA LEU A 355 -0.30 -1.07 -25.78
C LEU A 355 -0.69 0.37 -26.11
N SER A 356 -1.28 0.65 -27.29
CA SER A 356 -1.64 2.01 -27.72
C SER A 356 -2.58 2.77 -26.76
N ASP A 357 -3.31 2.03 -25.91
CA ASP A 357 -4.24 2.53 -24.90
C ASP A 357 -3.61 2.73 -23.50
N LEU A 358 -2.28 2.60 -23.38
CA LEU A 358 -1.52 2.84 -22.15
C LEU A 358 -1.67 4.30 -21.69
N GLU A 359 -1.91 4.49 -20.39
CA GLU A 359 -2.19 5.78 -19.76
C GLU A 359 -1.01 6.25 -18.90
N GLU A 360 -0.26 5.34 -18.28
CA GLU A 360 0.90 5.66 -17.44
C GLU A 360 2.12 4.80 -17.81
N LEU A 361 3.24 5.45 -18.14
CA LEU A 361 4.54 4.79 -18.37
C LEU A 361 5.60 5.38 -17.42
N ILE A 362 6.15 4.55 -16.54
CA ILE A 362 7.15 4.97 -15.55
C ILE A 362 8.47 4.23 -15.83
N LEU A 363 9.44 4.95 -16.39
CA LEU A 363 10.82 4.52 -16.66
C LEU A 363 11.83 5.22 -15.75
N ARG A 364 11.37 5.79 -14.63
CA ARG A 364 12.20 6.49 -13.66
C ARG A 364 13.34 5.63 -13.12
N ASP A 365 14.52 6.23 -12.90
CA ASP A 365 15.65 5.55 -12.24
C ASP A 365 16.10 4.32 -13.06
N ASN A 366 16.53 4.59 -14.29
CA ASN A 366 17.05 3.63 -15.28
C ASN A 366 18.33 4.22 -15.93
N LYS A 367 18.77 3.69 -17.07
CA LYS A 367 19.98 4.11 -17.79
C LYS A 367 19.69 4.63 -19.21
N LEU A 368 18.54 5.25 -19.41
CA LEU A 368 18.17 5.79 -20.72
C LEU A 368 19.04 7.01 -21.05
N ALA A 369 19.64 7.04 -22.25
CA ALA A 369 20.41 8.18 -22.76
C ALA A 369 19.58 9.06 -23.71
N GLU A 370 18.48 8.52 -24.25
CA GLU A 370 17.51 9.22 -25.07
C GLU A 370 16.07 8.96 -24.59
N VAL A 371 15.15 9.87 -24.92
CA VAL A 371 13.72 9.63 -24.70
C VAL A 371 13.23 8.57 -25.71
N PRO A 372 12.62 7.46 -25.26
CA PRO A 372 12.14 6.42 -26.17
C PRO A 372 11.03 6.92 -27.10
N ASP A 373 10.86 6.23 -28.23
CA ASP A 373 9.76 6.49 -29.15
C ASP A 373 8.43 6.01 -28.53
N ILE A 374 7.65 6.99 -28.07
CA ILE A 374 6.36 6.80 -27.39
C ILE A 374 5.17 7.12 -28.30
N SER A 375 5.36 7.18 -29.63
CA SER A 375 4.34 7.60 -30.59
C SER A 375 3.10 6.70 -30.64
N ILE A 376 3.25 5.42 -30.30
CA ILE A 376 2.14 4.46 -30.29
C ILE A 376 1.14 4.70 -29.15
N PHE A 377 1.56 5.35 -28.05
CA PHE A 377 0.76 5.48 -26.83
C PHE A 377 -0.22 6.65 -26.96
N SER A 378 -1.27 6.45 -27.75
CA SER A 378 -2.28 7.46 -28.08
C SER A 378 -3.00 8.04 -26.85
N ARG A 379 -3.09 7.28 -25.76
CA ARG A 379 -3.76 7.69 -24.50
C ARG A 379 -2.83 8.06 -23.36
N LEU A 380 -1.52 8.17 -23.60
CA LEU A 380 -0.54 8.39 -22.54
C LEU A 380 -0.82 9.70 -21.79
N LEU A 381 -1.18 9.58 -20.51
CA LEU A 381 -1.44 10.69 -19.60
C LEU A 381 -0.21 11.03 -18.77
N VAL A 382 0.52 10.01 -18.31
CA VAL A 382 1.68 10.14 -17.41
C VAL A 382 2.90 9.46 -18.00
N PHE A 383 4.02 10.17 -18.04
CA PHE A 383 5.31 9.66 -18.50
C PHE A 383 6.43 10.11 -17.58
N ASP A 384 7.05 9.19 -16.83
CA ASP A 384 8.19 9.51 -15.95
C ASP A 384 9.48 8.87 -16.44
N VAL A 385 10.42 9.71 -16.90
CA VAL A 385 11.80 9.35 -17.29
C VAL A 385 12.82 10.07 -16.41
N SER A 386 12.43 10.48 -15.21
CA SER A 386 13.35 11.13 -14.28
C SER A 386 14.43 10.17 -13.80
N PHE A 387 15.57 10.68 -13.33
CA PHE A 387 16.67 9.88 -12.81
C PHE A 387 17.20 8.90 -13.89
N ASN A 388 17.41 9.38 -15.11
CA ASN A 388 18.07 8.63 -16.18
C ASN A 388 19.36 9.37 -16.61
N GLU A 389 19.92 9.01 -17.76
CA GLU A 389 21.11 9.62 -18.35
C GLU A 389 20.77 10.44 -19.61
N ILE A 390 19.52 10.92 -19.72
CA ILE A 390 18.98 11.50 -20.97
C ILE A 390 19.67 12.81 -21.33
N THR A 391 20.28 12.84 -22.53
CA THR A 391 20.98 14.03 -23.05
C THR A 391 20.16 14.81 -24.07
N SER A 392 19.14 14.20 -24.67
CA SER A 392 18.26 14.81 -25.68
C SER A 392 16.79 14.54 -25.37
N LEU A 393 15.96 15.58 -25.48
CA LEU A 393 14.51 15.51 -25.35
C LEU A 393 13.78 15.47 -26.71
N GLU A 394 14.51 15.33 -27.82
CA GLU A 394 13.95 15.31 -29.18
C GLU A 394 12.89 14.20 -29.35
N GLY A 395 13.05 13.07 -28.66
CA GLY A 395 12.06 11.99 -28.63
C GLY A 395 10.67 12.40 -28.13
N LEU A 396 10.55 13.48 -27.34
CA LEU A 396 9.25 14.02 -26.91
C LEU A 396 8.45 14.63 -28.05
N SER A 397 9.08 14.99 -29.18
CA SER A 397 8.36 15.47 -30.37
C SER A 397 7.37 14.43 -30.91
N LYS A 398 7.60 13.16 -30.57
CA LYS A 398 6.76 12.01 -30.92
C LYS A 398 5.72 11.66 -29.85
N ALA A 399 5.68 12.40 -28.72
CA ALA A 399 4.76 12.13 -27.63
C ALA A 399 3.30 12.40 -28.01
N SER A 400 2.37 11.65 -27.42
CA SER A 400 0.94 11.89 -27.61
C SER A 400 0.51 13.27 -27.12
N SER A 401 -0.46 13.85 -27.81
CA SER A 401 -1.13 15.09 -27.40
C SER A 401 -1.94 14.96 -26.12
N THR A 402 -2.17 13.73 -25.66
CA THR A 402 -2.89 13.45 -24.42
C THR A 402 -2.02 13.55 -23.17
N LEU A 403 -0.70 13.75 -23.32
CA LEU A 403 0.26 13.80 -22.22
C LEU A 403 -0.01 14.97 -21.26
N LYS A 404 -0.43 14.61 -20.05
CA LYS A 404 -0.75 15.52 -18.94
C LYS A 404 0.33 15.57 -17.87
N GLU A 405 1.24 14.61 -17.80
CA GLU A 405 2.26 14.63 -16.78
C GLU A 405 3.50 14.02 -17.37
N LEU A 406 4.49 14.84 -17.66
CA LEU A 406 5.83 14.35 -17.92
C LEU A 406 6.71 14.59 -16.68
N TYR A 407 7.72 13.75 -16.46
CA TYR A 407 8.72 13.94 -15.41
C TYR A 407 10.11 13.63 -16.01
N VAL A 408 11.01 14.62 -16.02
CA VAL A 408 12.36 14.53 -16.65
C VAL A 408 13.50 14.93 -15.71
N SER A 409 13.22 15.06 -14.42
CA SER A 409 14.18 15.55 -13.43
C SER A 409 15.42 14.63 -13.32
N LYS A 410 16.60 15.18 -12.97
CA LYS A 410 17.81 14.40 -12.69
C LYS A 410 18.31 13.54 -13.88
N ASN A 411 18.36 14.14 -15.05
CA ASN A 411 19.03 13.59 -16.24
C ASN A 411 20.38 14.30 -16.46
N LEU A 412 21.40 13.58 -16.94
CA LEU A 412 22.76 14.11 -17.12
C LEU A 412 22.83 15.16 -18.25
N ASN A 413 23.23 16.39 -17.91
CA ASN A 413 23.72 17.43 -18.83
C ASN A 413 22.88 17.71 -20.11
N TYR A 414 21.75 18.42 -19.96
CA TYR A 414 21.08 19.13 -21.06
C TYR A 414 21.90 20.30 -21.65
N THR A 415 23.16 20.47 -21.26
CA THR A 415 23.92 21.72 -21.39
C THR A 415 24.43 22.05 -22.80
N LYS A 416 24.05 21.33 -23.87
CA LYS A 416 24.61 21.64 -25.21
C LYS A 416 23.72 21.64 -26.44
N ARG A 417 22.44 21.25 -26.44
CA ARG A 417 21.62 21.30 -27.68
C ARG A 417 20.18 21.77 -27.47
N ARG A 418 19.75 22.63 -28.41
CA ARG A 418 18.43 23.26 -28.51
C ARG A 418 17.31 22.23 -28.44
N ILE A 419 16.29 22.48 -27.62
CA ILE A 419 15.02 21.75 -27.67
C ILE A 419 14.17 22.42 -28.75
N THR A 420 13.98 21.77 -29.89
CA THR A 420 13.11 22.25 -30.97
C THR A 420 11.84 21.40 -31.08
N ARG A 421 10.78 21.91 -30.45
CA ARG A 421 9.35 21.91 -30.81
C ARG A 421 8.63 20.62 -31.32
N GLY A 422 7.48 20.35 -30.71
CA GLY A 422 6.31 19.60 -31.22
C GLY A 422 5.07 19.96 -30.38
N SER A 423 3.98 20.41 -31.01
CA SER A 423 2.99 21.36 -30.47
C SER A 423 1.81 20.78 -29.66
N THR A 424 2.01 19.84 -28.73
CA THR A 424 0.86 19.21 -28.03
C THR A 424 1.03 18.82 -26.55
N LEU A 425 2.07 19.29 -25.84
CA LEU A 425 2.24 18.96 -24.42
C LEU A 425 1.26 19.74 -23.51
N LEU A 426 0.51 19.03 -22.66
CA LEU A 426 -0.53 19.60 -21.79
C LEU A 426 -0.18 19.65 -20.30
N ALA A 427 0.87 18.95 -19.79
CA ALA A 427 1.45 19.19 -18.44
C ALA A 427 2.67 18.30 -18.02
N LEU A 428 3.40 18.72 -16.96
CA LEU A 428 4.67 18.17 -16.40
C LEU A 428 4.77 18.35 -14.85
N ARG A 429 4.55 17.32 -14.02
CA ARG A 429 4.41 17.45 -12.54
C ARG A 429 5.72 17.32 -11.72
N LEU A 430 5.72 17.76 -10.44
CA LEU A 430 6.45 17.16 -9.29
C LEU A 430 5.72 17.46 -7.94
N HIS A 431 5.50 16.41 -7.14
CA HIS A 431 4.68 16.33 -5.91
C HIS A 431 4.94 17.39 -4.80
N ARG A 432 4.01 17.71 -3.88
CA ARG A 432 3.07 16.83 -3.15
C ARG A 432 1.61 17.34 -3.11
N PHE A 433 0.70 16.38 -3.30
CA PHE A 433 -0.75 16.34 -3.04
C PHE A 433 -1.69 17.27 -3.84
N PHE A 434 -2.64 16.57 -4.49
CA PHE A 434 -3.96 16.92 -5.04
C PHE A 434 -4.18 18.15 -5.94
N THR A 435 -5.00 17.85 -6.97
CA THR A 435 -5.86 18.70 -7.83
C THR A 435 -5.23 19.49 -8.99
N ILE A 436 -5.54 18.99 -10.21
CA ILE A 436 -5.73 19.64 -11.52
C ILE A 436 -5.07 21.02 -11.70
N VAL A 437 -3.78 21.07 -12.08
CA VAL A 437 -3.15 22.20 -12.80
C VAL A 437 -1.91 21.70 -13.58
N SER A 438 -1.59 22.34 -14.71
CA SER A 438 -0.55 21.95 -15.68
C SER A 438 0.84 22.52 -15.38
N VAL A 439 1.71 21.73 -14.72
CA VAL A 439 3.02 22.17 -14.16
C VAL A 439 4.21 21.89 -15.13
N LEU A 440 5.44 22.42 -14.91
CA LEU A 440 6.73 21.91 -15.46
C LEU A 440 7.83 21.90 -14.38
N SER A 441 8.49 20.77 -14.06
CA SER A 441 9.72 20.73 -13.24
C SER A 441 10.98 20.21 -13.95
N ILE A 442 12.01 21.05 -13.95
CA ILE A 442 13.37 20.76 -14.41
C ILE A 442 14.26 20.86 -13.16
N GLN A 443 15.11 19.87 -12.88
CA GLN A 443 16.07 19.94 -11.78
C GLN A 443 17.46 19.52 -12.28
N ASN A 444 18.44 20.42 -12.24
CA ASN A 444 19.85 20.12 -12.44
C ASN A 444 20.53 19.91 -11.09
N SER A 445 21.10 18.72 -10.87
CA SER A 445 21.79 18.39 -9.62
C SER A 445 23.31 18.49 -9.66
N THR A 446 23.89 18.96 -10.76
CA THR A 446 25.34 19.22 -10.81
C THR A 446 25.61 20.65 -10.34
N ILE A 447 26.40 20.77 -9.27
CA ILE A 447 26.54 21.99 -8.44
C ILE A 447 27.10 23.23 -9.17
N ASN A 448 27.56 23.13 -10.42
CA ASN A 448 28.34 24.20 -11.07
C ASN A 448 27.91 24.64 -12.48
N THR A 449 26.78 24.19 -13.03
CA THR A 449 26.32 24.64 -14.37
C THR A 449 24.98 25.39 -14.30
N PRO A 450 24.92 26.65 -14.75
CA PRO A 450 23.66 27.40 -14.82
C PRO A 450 22.67 26.75 -15.80
N LEU A 451 21.39 26.71 -15.44
CA LEU A 451 20.32 26.30 -16.35
C LEU A 451 20.03 27.47 -17.32
N HIS A 452 20.40 27.32 -18.59
CA HIS A 452 20.05 28.27 -19.65
C HIS A 452 18.67 27.90 -20.23
N LEU A 453 17.66 28.71 -19.91
CA LEU A 453 16.29 28.54 -20.42
C LEU A 453 16.16 28.89 -21.90
N ASP A 454 17.19 29.51 -22.49
CA ASP A 454 17.14 30.01 -23.88
C ASP A 454 16.90 28.92 -24.93
N SER A 455 17.17 27.67 -24.56
CA SER A 455 17.03 26.48 -25.38
C SER A 455 15.68 25.78 -25.26
N ILE A 456 14.76 26.26 -24.40
CA ILE A 456 13.49 25.60 -24.06
C ILE A 456 12.31 26.49 -24.46
N GLU A 457 11.58 26.13 -25.51
CA GLU A 457 10.28 26.75 -25.81
C GLU A 457 9.20 26.17 -24.88
N LEU A 458 8.63 27.01 -24.01
CA LEU A 458 7.54 26.63 -23.10
C LEU A 458 6.18 26.67 -23.82
N PRO A 459 5.30 25.67 -23.64
CA PRO A 459 3.99 25.68 -24.28
C PRO A 459 3.10 26.80 -23.72
N PRO A 460 2.28 27.45 -24.56
CA PRO A 460 1.42 28.56 -24.14
C PRO A 460 0.30 28.14 -23.17
N THR A 461 0.04 26.84 -23.02
CA THR A 461 -0.94 26.22 -22.12
C THR A 461 -0.36 25.86 -20.73
N LEU A 462 0.92 26.19 -20.49
CA LEU A 462 1.59 25.94 -19.21
C LEU A 462 1.02 26.86 -18.12
N THR A 463 0.53 26.30 -17.02
CA THR A 463 -0.09 27.07 -15.92
C THR A 463 0.73 27.08 -14.63
N ASP A 464 1.71 26.18 -14.51
CA ASP A 464 2.62 26.07 -13.37
C ASP A 464 4.05 25.74 -13.85
N LEU A 465 5.08 26.28 -13.21
CA LEU A 465 6.50 26.04 -13.53
C LEU A 465 7.30 26.03 -12.23
N ASP A 466 7.87 24.89 -11.88
CA ASP A 466 8.67 24.66 -10.70
C ASP A 466 10.15 24.45 -11.08
N LEU A 467 10.94 25.52 -10.94
CA LEU A 467 12.39 25.51 -11.13
C LEU A 467 13.15 25.49 -9.80
N THR A 468 12.50 25.12 -8.69
CA THR A 468 13.16 25.04 -7.40
C THR A 468 14.36 24.10 -7.48
N VAL A 469 15.47 24.49 -6.85
CA VAL A 469 16.75 23.76 -6.87
C VAL A 469 17.52 23.81 -8.21
N ASN A 470 17.36 24.86 -9.03
CA ASN A 470 18.30 25.18 -10.12
C ASN A 470 19.07 26.47 -9.83
N ARG A 471 20.36 26.54 -10.23
CA ARG A 471 21.06 27.82 -10.39
C ARG A 471 20.64 28.43 -11.73
N LEU A 472 19.72 29.39 -11.70
CA LEU A 472 19.35 30.19 -12.88
C LEU A 472 20.39 31.31 -13.05
N SER A 473 21.02 31.41 -14.22
CA SER A 473 21.94 32.52 -14.54
C SER A 473 21.17 33.83 -14.78
N GLU A 474 20.03 33.75 -15.49
CA GLU A 474 19.13 34.87 -15.75
C GLU A 474 17.67 34.37 -15.79
N LEU A 475 16.73 35.20 -15.32
CA LEU A 475 15.29 34.96 -15.47
C LEU A 475 14.89 35.51 -16.85
N ASP A 476 14.77 34.63 -17.83
CA ASP A 476 14.47 34.99 -19.23
C ASP A 476 13.22 35.89 -19.34
N SER A 477 13.30 36.96 -20.14
CA SER A 477 12.20 37.88 -20.43
C SER A 477 10.98 37.18 -21.07
N ARG A 478 11.16 36.01 -21.68
CA ARG A 478 10.09 35.15 -22.19
C ARG A 478 9.25 34.49 -21.09
N ILE A 479 9.79 34.28 -19.89
CA ILE A 479 9.05 33.78 -18.73
C ILE A 479 8.32 34.93 -18.00
N ALA A 480 8.77 36.17 -18.20
CA ALA A 480 8.16 37.35 -17.60
C ALA A 480 6.75 37.65 -18.15
N HIS A 481 6.48 37.36 -19.43
CA HIS A 481 5.18 37.58 -20.06
C HIS A 481 4.10 36.55 -19.68
N LEU A 482 4.47 35.45 -19.04
CA LEU A 482 3.55 34.45 -18.52
C LEU A 482 3.05 34.88 -17.13
N SER A 483 2.22 35.92 -17.09
CA SER A 483 1.71 36.56 -15.85
C SER A 483 0.71 35.72 -15.05
N MET A 484 0.17 34.65 -15.64
CA MET A 484 -0.81 33.74 -15.02
C MET A 484 -0.20 32.45 -14.45
N LEU A 485 1.13 32.31 -14.50
CA LEU A 485 1.81 31.10 -14.04
C LEU A 485 2.07 31.15 -12.53
N ASN A 486 1.73 30.09 -11.77
CA ASN A 486 2.27 29.91 -10.43
C ASN A 486 3.75 29.53 -10.56
N LYS A 487 4.64 30.38 -10.04
CA LYS A 487 6.09 30.21 -10.18
C LYS A 487 6.71 29.97 -8.81
N LYS A 488 7.40 28.84 -8.64
CA LYS A 488 8.24 28.59 -7.46
C LYS A 488 9.70 28.70 -7.86
N PHE A 489 10.41 29.64 -7.23
CA PHE A 489 11.84 29.85 -7.42
C PHE A 489 12.56 29.65 -6.09
N THR A 490 13.77 29.07 -6.13
CA THR A 490 14.74 29.22 -5.05
C THR A 490 15.72 30.27 -5.52
N ARG A 491 15.64 31.50 -4.97
CA ARG A 491 16.62 32.55 -5.28
C ARG A 491 17.96 32.14 -4.63
N ALA A 492 19.04 32.14 -5.41
CA ALA A 492 20.39 31.94 -4.89
C ALA A 492 20.80 33.10 -3.98
#